data_AF-A0A7J8QPM0-F1
#
_entry.id   AF-A0A7J8QPM0-F1
#
_cell.length_a   1.000
_cell.length_b   1.000
_cell.length_c   1.000
_cell.angle_alpha   90.00
_cell.angle_beta   90.00
_cell.angle_gamma   90.00
#
_symmetry.space_group_name_H-M   'P 1'
#
loop_
_entity.id
_entity.type
_entity.pdbx_description
1 polymer ?
#
loop_
_entity_poly.entity_id
_entity_poly.type
_entity_poly.pdbx_seq_one_letter_code
_entity_poly.pdbx_strand_id
1 'polypeptide(L)'
;QALLSGCSAGGLAAILHCDEFRGLFPRTTRVKCLSDAGLFLDAVDVSGGHTIRSLYSGVVGLQGVQHNLPRICTNHLDPTSCFFPQNVINHIRTPLFILNAAYDSWQIQSSIAPPSADPHGYWHDCRLNHAKCSASQLRYLQGGYVMTMQLIMWQPIAIAVGDWYFDRTAVKVVDCPYPCDKTCHNLVFR
;
A
#
# COMPACT_ATOMS: atom_id res chain seq x y z
N GLN A 1 -8.99 16.89 -18.32
CA GLN A 1 -8.24 16.23 -17.23
C GLN A 1 -8.55 14.74 -17.28
N ALA A 2 -7.60 13.88 -16.91
CA ALA A 2 -7.78 12.44 -16.78
C ALA A 2 -7.25 11.97 -15.41
N LEU A 3 -7.85 10.93 -14.86
CA LEU A 3 -7.46 10.33 -13.58
C LEU A 3 -7.34 8.82 -13.78
N LEU A 4 -6.18 8.25 -13.46
CA LEU A 4 -6.04 6.80 -13.29
C LEU A 4 -6.24 6.47 -11.82
N SER A 5 -7.28 5.71 -11.51
CA SER A 5 -7.55 5.28 -10.14
C SER A 5 -7.76 3.77 -10.07
N GLY A 6 -7.35 3.16 -8.97
CA GLY A 6 -7.64 1.76 -8.69
C GLY A 6 -7.57 1.43 -7.21
N CYS A 7 -8.20 0.32 -6.82
CA CYS A 7 -8.22 -0.22 -5.46
C CYS A 7 -7.42 -1.54 -5.40
N SER A 8 -6.72 -1.81 -4.29
CA SER A 8 -5.98 -3.06 -4.06
C SER A 8 -4.96 -3.33 -5.18
N ALA A 9 -5.03 -4.48 -5.86
CA ALA A 9 -4.19 -4.78 -7.03
C ALA A 9 -4.32 -3.72 -8.15
N GLY A 10 -5.51 -3.13 -8.34
CA GLY A 10 -5.71 -2.02 -9.26
C GLY A 10 -5.06 -0.72 -8.76
N GLY A 11 -4.99 -0.52 -7.45
CA GLY A 11 -4.26 0.59 -6.83
C GLY A 11 -2.76 0.45 -7.04
N LEU A 12 -2.22 -0.75 -6.89
CA LEU A 12 -0.83 -1.07 -7.23
C LEU A 12 -0.56 -0.81 -8.72
N ALA A 13 -1.45 -1.27 -9.61
CA ALA A 13 -1.33 -1.00 -11.04
C ALA A 13 -1.37 0.51 -11.35
N ALA A 14 -2.21 1.28 -10.65
CA ALA A 14 -2.26 2.73 -10.79
C ALA A 14 -0.94 3.41 -10.39
N ILE A 15 -0.20 2.87 -9.41
CA ILE A 15 1.16 3.32 -9.07
C ILE A 15 2.12 2.98 -10.20
N LEU A 16 2.19 1.70 -10.59
CA LEU A 16 3.17 1.19 -11.55
C LEU A 16 3.04 1.82 -12.95
N HIS A 17 1.81 2.11 -13.38
CA HIS A 17 1.51 2.62 -14.73
C HIS A 17 1.18 4.11 -14.77
N CYS A 18 1.37 4.86 -13.68
CA CYS A 18 0.94 6.25 -13.60
C CYS A 18 1.55 7.14 -14.71
N ASP A 19 2.87 7.07 -14.89
CA ASP A 19 3.59 7.86 -15.89
C ASP A 19 3.33 7.38 -17.32
N GLU A 20 3.11 6.07 -17.51
CA GLU A 20 2.71 5.49 -18.80
C GLU A 20 1.33 6.00 -19.22
N PHE A 21 0.36 5.96 -18.31
CA PHE A 21 -0.99 6.49 -18.54
C PHE A 21 -0.95 7.99 -18.87
N ARG A 22 -0.13 8.77 -18.17
CA ARG A 22 0.09 10.18 -18.52
C ARG A 22 0.65 10.34 -19.93
N GLY A 23 1.51 9.42 -20.37
CA GLY A 23 2.09 9.40 -21.71
C GLY A 23 1.08 9.23 -22.84
N LEU A 24 -0.12 8.72 -22.55
CA LEU A 24 -1.21 8.54 -23.54
C LEU A 24 -1.90 9.85 -23.93
N PHE A 25 -1.66 10.95 -23.20
CA PHE A 25 -2.34 12.22 -23.42
C PHE A 25 -1.39 13.35 -23.86
N PRO A 26 -1.91 14.38 -24.58
CA PRO A 26 -1.15 15.59 -24.87
C PRO A 26 -0.65 16.29 -23.60
N ARG A 27 0.42 17.09 -23.72
CA ARG A 27 1.00 17.84 -22.58
C ARG A 27 0.02 18.84 -21.93
N THR A 28 -1.01 19.27 -22.66
CA THR A 28 -2.07 20.16 -22.17
C THR A 28 -3.09 19.43 -21.30
N THR A 29 -3.21 18.10 -21.42
CA THR A 29 -4.10 17.31 -20.58
C THR A 29 -3.45 17.14 -19.22
N ARG A 30 -4.11 17.69 -18.21
CA ARG A 30 -3.79 17.40 -16.82
C ARG A 30 -4.11 15.94 -16.49
N VAL A 31 -3.12 15.18 -16.06
CA VAL A 31 -3.25 13.79 -15.63
C VAL A 31 -2.81 13.65 -14.18
N LYS A 32 -3.54 12.85 -13.41
CA LYS A 32 -3.23 12.49 -12.03
C LYS A 32 -3.49 11.00 -11.81
N CYS A 33 -2.93 10.42 -10.76
CA CYS A 33 -3.16 9.04 -10.37
C CYS A 33 -3.57 8.93 -8.89
N LEU A 34 -4.48 8.02 -8.58
CA LEU A 34 -4.94 7.72 -7.23
C LEU A 34 -4.79 6.22 -6.99
N SER A 35 -3.98 5.86 -6.00
CA SER A 35 -3.87 4.49 -5.51
C SER A 35 -4.65 4.39 -4.21
N ASP A 36 -5.66 3.53 -4.18
CA ASP A 36 -6.39 3.16 -2.97
C ASP A 36 -6.01 1.73 -2.57
N ALA A 37 -5.61 1.52 -1.32
CA ALA A 37 -5.20 0.21 -0.78
C ALA A 37 -4.14 -0.53 -1.62
N GLY A 38 -3.34 0.19 -2.41
CA GLY A 38 -2.35 -0.36 -3.35
C GLY A 38 -0.90 -0.32 -2.86
N LEU A 39 -0.66 0.20 -1.65
CA LEU A 39 0.68 0.33 -1.06
C LEU A 39 1.02 -0.92 -0.25
N PHE A 40 1.40 -1.99 -0.93
CA PHE A 40 1.89 -3.22 -0.29
C PHE A 40 3.38 -3.11 0.02
N LEU A 41 3.78 -3.57 1.20
CA LEU A 41 5.16 -3.46 1.67
C LEU A 41 5.89 -4.80 1.50
N ASP A 42 7.17 -4.76 1.16
CA ASP A 42 8.06 -5.94 1.20
C ASP A 42 8.44 -6.20 2.66
N ALA A 43 7.51 -6.84 3.36
CA ALA A 43 7.52 -7.03 4.80
C ALA A 43 8.01 -8.43 5.17
N VAL A 44 8.73 -8.51 6.28
CA VAL A 44 9.03 -9.78 6.94
C VAL A 44 7.79 -10.25 7.68
N ASP A 45 7.40 -11.50 7.44
CA ASP A 45 6.27 -12.15 8.10
C ASP A 45 6.61 -12.61 9.52
N VAL A 46 5.61 -13.03 10.28
CA VAL A 46 5.74 -13.39 11.70
C VAL A 46 6.58 -14.63 11.95
N SER A 47 6.92 -15.40 10.91
CA SER A 47 7.86 -16.52 10.95
C SER A 47 9.30 -16.13 10.59
N GLY A 48 9.54 -14.86 10.24
CA GLY A 48 10.83 -14.37 9.76
C GLY A 48 11.04 -14.56 8.25
N GLY A 49 10.02 -15.00 7.51
CA GLY A 49 10.05 -15.18 6.06
C GLY A 49 9.66 -13.92 5.30
N HIS A 50 9.65 -14.03 3.96
CA HIS A 50 9.24 -12.95 3.05
C HIS A 50 8.03 -13.39 2.22
N THR A 51 6.92 -13.77 2.87
CA THR A 51 5.76 -14.37 2.19
C THR A 51 5.28 -13.58 0.97
N ILE A 52 5.07 -12.26 1.09
CA ILE A 52 4.60 -11.44 -0.04
C ILE A 52 5.63 -11.32 -1.17
N ARG A 53 6.92 -11.27 -0.84
CA ARG A 53 7.99 -11.26 -1.85
C ARG A 53 8.00 -12.55 -2.65
N SER A 54 7.83 -13.69 -1.99
CA SER A 54 7.70 -14.98 -2.67
C SER A 54 6.46 -15.02 -3.56
N LEU A 55 5.32 -14.49 -3.10
CA LEU A 55 4.10 -14.38 -3.89
C LEU A 55 4.30 -13.48 -5.12
N TYR A 56 4.87 -12.30 -4.96
CA TYR A 56 5.16 -11.38 -6.07
C TYR A 56 6.20 -11.93 -7.03
N SER A 57 7.23 -12.63 -6.54
CA SER A 57 8.19 -13.33 -7.40
C SER A 57 7.48 -14.37 -8.28
N GLY A 58 6.51 -15.09 -7.71
CA GLY A 58 5.66 -16.02 -8.45
C GLY A 58 4.79 -15.32 -9.49
N VAL A 59 4.15 -14.20 -9.14
CA VAL A 59 3.35 -13.39 -10.09
C VAL A 59 4.21 -12.88 -11.24
N VAL A 60 5.37 -12.28 -10.93
CA VAL A 60 6.29 -11.74 -11.92
C VAL A 60 6.78 -12.82 -12.87
N GLY A 61 7.23 -13.95 -12.35
CA GLY A 61 7.73 -15.06 -13.16
C GLY A 61 6.65 -15.75 -13.98
N LEU A 62 5.49 -16.03 -13.39
CA LEU A 62 4.40 -16.77 -14.04
C LEU A 62 3.68 -15.94 -15.10
N GLN A 63 3.42 -14.66 -14.80
CA GLN A 63 2.67 -13.78 -15.71
C GLN A 63 3.57 -13.06 -16.73
N GLY A 64 4.89 -13.16 -16.58
CA GLY A 64 5.84 -12.49 -17.49
C GLY A 64 5.78 -10.96 -17.43
N VAL A 65 5.26 -10.40 -16.33
CA VAL A 65 4.98 -8.96 -16.20
C VAL A 65 6.24 -8.11 -16.01
N GLN A 66 7.44 -8.70 -15.99
CA GLN A 66 8.69 -7.95 -15.88
C GLN A 66 8.84 -6.84 -16.93
N HIS A 67 8.27 -7.02 -18.13
CA HIS A 67 8.34 -6.05 -19.22
C HIS A 67 7.37 -4.88 -19.05
N ASN A 68 6.37 -5.04 -18.18
CA ASN A 68 5.36 -4.03 -17.85
C ASN A 68 5.78 -3.17 -16.64
N LEU A 69 6.88 -3.51 -15.97
CA LEU A 69 7.35 -2.76 -14.80
C LEU A 69 8.16 -1.51 -15.20
N PRO A 70 8.20 -0.48 -14.33
CA PRO A 70 8.94 0.74 -14.60
C PRO A 70 10.43 0.47 -14.88
N ARG A 71 10.88 0.82 -16.09
CA ARG A 71 12.31 0.66 -16.49
C ARG A 71 13.28 1.37 -15.56
N ILE A 72 12.86 2.50 -14.99
CA ILE A 72 13.67 3.24 -14.03
C ILE A 72 14.01 2.41 -12.78
N CYS A 73 13.16 1.45 -12.41
CA CYS A 73 13.43 0.53 -11.33
C CYS A 73 14.16 -0.71 -11.82
N THR A 74 13.69 -1.36 -12.89
CA THR A 74 14.25 -2.65 -13.35
C THR A 74 15.67 -2.55 -13.92
N ASN A 75 16.15 -1.34 -14.20
CA ASN A 75 17.56 -1.09 -14.53
C ASN A 75 18.50 -1.21 -13.32
N HIS A 76 17.98 -1.16 -12.09
CA HIS A 76 18.77 -1.12 -10.86
C HIS A 76 18.41 -2.22 -9.86
N LEU A 77 17.19 -2.75 -9.93
CA LEU A 77 16.66 -3.76 -9.03
C LEU A 77 16.05 -4.93 -9.81
N ASP A 78 15.91 -6.08 -9.15
CA ASP A 78 15.25 -7.22 -9.74
C ASP A 78 13.74 -6.92 -9.98
N PRO A 79 13.11 -7.55 -11.00
CA PRO A 79 11.70 -7.31 -11.30
C PRO A 79 10.74 -7.51 -10.13
N THR A 80 11.01 -8.44 -9.21
CA THR A 80 10.15 -8.64 -8.03
C THR A 80 10.23 -7.43 -7.10
N SER A 81 11.42 -6.90 -6.85
CA SER A 81 11.60 -5.67 -6.07
C SER A 81 10.87 -4.48 -6.71
N CYS A 82 10.79 -4.41 -8.04
CA CYS A 82 10.06 -3.35 -8.75
C CYS A 82 8.54 -3.50 -8.77
N PHE A 83 8.02 -4.66 -8.33
CA PHE A 83 6.60 -4.86 -8.10
C PHE A 83 6.14 -4.18 -6.79
N PHE A 84 7.07 -3.81 -5.91
CA PHE A 84 6.78 -3.16 -4.65
C PHE A 84 6.83 -1.62 -4.74
N PRO A 85 5.74 -0.91 -4.40
CA PRO A 85 5.66 0.54 -4.51
C PRO A 85 6.79 1.33 -3.86
N GLN A 86 7.33 0.89 -2.72
CA GLN A 86 8.40 1.62 -2.01
C GLN A 86 9.67 1.84 -2.86
N ASN A 87 9.88 1.00 -3.89
CA ASN A 87 11.02 1.09 -4.79
C ASN A 87 10.76 1.98 -6.02
N VAL A 88 9.50 2.35 -6.29
CA VAL A 88 9.10 3.09 -7.51
C VAL A 88 8.52 4.47 -7.23
N ILE A 89 7.84 4.68 -6.09
CA ILE A 89 7.05 5.90 -5.82
C ILE A 89 7.90 7.17 -5.95
N ASN A 90 9.14 7.17 -5.45
CA ASN A 90 10.02 8.35 -5.50
C ASN A 90 10.45 8.75 -6.92
N HIS A 91 10.21 7.89 -7.92
CA HIS A 91 10.56 8.11 -9.32
C HIS A 91 9.37 8.49 -10.21
N ILE A 92 8.14 8.45 -9.68
CA ILE A 92 6.92 8.80 -10.42
C ILE A 92 6.85 10.33 -10.56
N ARG A 93 6.67 10.80 -11.80
CA ARG A 93 6.64 12.24 -12.11
C ARG A 93 5.24 12.81 -12.11
N THR A 94 4.27 11.98 -12.49
CA THR A 94 2.85 12.36 -12.54
C THR A 94 2.30 12.46 -11.12
N PRO A 95 1.51 13.49 -10.77
CA PRO A 95 0.98 13.62 -9.41
C PRO A 95 0.20 12.37 -8.99
N LEU A 96 0.67 11.74 -7.91
CA LEU A 96 0.12 10.52 -7.34
C LEU A 96 -0.41 10.81 -5.94
N PHE A 97 -1.65 10.40 -5.66
CA PHE A 97 -2.21 10.34 -4.32
C PHE A 97 -2.24 8.88 -3.89
N ILE A 98 -1.75 8.60 -2.68
CA ILE A 98 -1.79 7.27 -2.09
C ILE A 98 -2.71 7.33 -0.87
N LEU A 99 -3.79 6.57 -0.94
CA LEU A 99 -4.69 6.30 0.16
C LEU A 99 -4.47 4.85 0.58
N ASN A 100 -4.05 4.62 1.81
CA ASN A 100 -3.85 3.26 2.31
C ASN A 100 -4.16 3.21 3.79
N ALA A 101 -4.76 2.12 4.26
CA ALA A 101 -4.86 1.87 5.69
C ALA A 101 -3.47 1.59 6.26
N ALA A 102 -3.18 2.12 7.46
CA ALA A 102 -1.92 1.85 8.15
C ALA A 102 -1.78 0.36 8.51
N TYR A 103 -2.91 -0.29 8.80
CA TYR A 103 -3.04 -1.72 9.08
C TYR A 103 -3.92 -2.35 8.01
N ASP A 104 -3.43 -2.38 6.77
CA ASP A 104 -4.15 -3.00 5.66
C ASP A 104 -4.43 -4.48 5.97
N SER A 105 -5.70 -4.87 5.94
CA SER A 105 -6.12 -6.21 6.33
C SER A 105 -5.56 -7.28 5.40
N TRP A 106 -5.41 -6.98 4.11
CA TRP A 106 -4.85 -7.93 3.15
C TRP A 106 -3.36 -8.11 3.38
N GLN A 107 -2.60 -7.02 3.59
CA GLN A 107 -1.19 -7.10 3.96
C GLN A 107 -1.03 -7.94 5.24
N ILE A 108 -1.87 -7.74 6.27
CA ILE A 108 -1.74 -8.50 7.52
C ILE A 108 -2.09 -9.98 7.30
N GLN A 109 -3.19 -10.29 6.62
CA GLN A 109 -3.66 -11.68 6.48
C GLN A 109 -2.90 -12.50 5.44
N SER A 110 -2.41 -11.87 4.36
CA SER A 110 -1.77 -12.55 3.24
C SER A 110 -0.26 -12.43 3.25
N SER A 111 0.31 -11.38 3.87
CA SER A 111 1.76 -11.20 3.98
C SER A 111 2.28 -11.43 5.38
N ILE A 112 1.79 -10.70 6.38
CA ILE A 112 2.46 -10.61 7.69
C ILE A 112 2.17 -11.83 8.54
N ALA A 113 0.90 -12.22 8.67
CA ALA A 113 0.45 -13.36 9.48
C ALA A 113 -0.48 -14.32 8.69
N PRO A 114 -0.05 -14.83 7.52
CA PRO A 114 -0.77 -15.90 6.84
C PRO A 114 -0.72 -17.20 7.67
N PRO A 115 -1.67 -18.14 7.46
CA PRO A 115 -1.71 -19.39 8.23
C PRO A 115 -0.41 -20.21 8.09
N SER A 116 0.28 -20.08 6.95
CA SER A 116 1.57 -20.73 6.69
C SER A 116 2.71 -20.19 7.56
N ALA A 117 2.65 -18.92 7.97
CA ALA A 117 3.64 -18.28 8.85
C ALA A 117 3.22 -18.31 10.33
N ASP A 118 1.96 -18.63 10.63
CA ASP A 118 1.41 -18.74 11.99
C ASP A 118 0.80 -20.15 12.23
N PRO A 119 1.63 -21.22 12.21
CA PRO A 119 1.13 -22.59 12.31
C PRO A 119 0.46 -22.91 13.66
N HIS A 120 0.77 -22.13 14.69
CA HIS A 120 0.21 -22.29 16.03
C HIS A 120 -1.01 -21.37 16.29
N GLY A 121 -1.39 -20.53 15.32
CA GLY A 121 -2.57 -19.67 15.42
C GLY A 121 -2.42 -18.51 16.42
N TYR A 122 -1.20 -18.11 16.77
CA TYR A 122 -0.97 -17.01 17.71
C TYR A 122 -1.53 -15.69 17.20
N TRP A 123 -1.48 -15.47 15.89
CA TRP A 123 -1.98 -14.28 15.20
C TRP A 123 -3.41 -14.42 14.67
N HIS A 124 -4.02 -15.60 14.78
CA HIS A 124 -5.33 -15.90 14.19
C HIS A 124 -6.41 -14.89 14.57
N ASP A 125 -6.59 -14.62 15.86
CA ASP A 125 -7.58 -13.67 16.33
C ASP A 125 -7.22 -12.22 15.97
N CYS A 126 -5.95 -11.87 16.11
CA CYS A 126 -5.44 -10.52 15.85
C CYS A 126 -5.63 -10.10 14.38
N ARG A 127 -5.28 -10.96 13.42
CA ARG A 127 -5.41 -10.65 11.98
C ARG A 127 -6.85 -10.58 11.48
N LEU A 128 -7.79 -11.21 12.21
CA LEU A 128 -9.23 -11.18 11.90
C LEU A 128 -9.94 -10.01 12.60
N ASN A 129 -9.39 -9.52 13.70
CA ASN A 129 -9.89 -8.37 14.44
C ASN A 129 -8.74 -7.73 15.24
N HIS A 130 -8.29 -6.53 14.83
CA HIS A 130 -7.18 -5.84 15.48
C HIS A 130 -7.43 -5.50 16.96
N ALA A 131 -8.69 -5.44 17.40
CA ALA A 131 -9.03 -5.27 18.82
C ALA A 131 -8.66 -6.48 19.68
N LYS A 132 -8.42 -7.65 19.07
CA LYS A 132 -7.96 -8.87 19.75
C LYS A 132 -6.45 -9.02 19.76
N CYS A 133 -5.69 -8.08 19.18
CA CYS A 133 -4.24 -8.14 19.21
C CYS A 133 -3.71 -7.90 20.63
N SER A 134 -2.71 -8.71 21.02
CA SER A 134 -1.95 -8.48 22.24
C SER A 134 -1.02 -7.26 22.10
N ALA A 135 -0.52 -6.74 23.23
CA ALA A 135 0.43 -5.62 23.20
C ALA A 135 1.72 -5.93 22.41
N SER A 136 2.18 -7.19 22.40
CA SER A 136 3.33 -7.60 21.58
C SER A 136 3.01 -7.61 20.09
N GLN A 137 1.83 -8.09 19.70
CA GLN A 137 1.37 -8.08 18.31
C GLN A 137 1.20 -6.65 17.78
N LEU A 138 0.58 -5.77 18.58
CA LEU A 138 0.46 -4.35 18.22
C LEU A 138 1.83 -3.69 18.10
N ARG A 139 2.77 -3.94 19.03
CA ARG A 139 4.15 -3.44 18.91
C ARG A 139 4.85 -3.95 17.66
N TYR A 140 4.62 -5.18 17.24
CA TYR A 140 5.17 -5.71 16.00
C TYR A 140 4.61 -4.97 14.78
N LEU A 141 3.29 -4.80 14.70
CA LEU A 141 2.64 -4.05 13.61
C LEU A 141 3.06 -2.57 13.60
N GLN A 142 3.24 -1.95 14.76
CA GLN A 142 3.58 -0.53 14.91
C GLN A 142 5.09 -0.26 14.73
N GLY A 143 5.93 -1.12 15.27
CA GLY A 143 7.38 -0.92 15.38
C GLY A 143 8.16 -1.21 14.10
N GLY A 144 7.57 -1.94 13.14
CA GLY A 144 8.21 -2.23 11.85
C GLY A 144 7.72 -1.40 10.66
N TYR A 145 6.47 -0.92 10.68
CA TYR A 145 5.78 -0.53 9.44
C TYR A 145 5.07 0.84 9.47
N VAL A 146 4.79 1.41 10.65
CA VAL A 146 3.86 2.56 10.76
C VAL A 146 4.53 3.81 11.37
N MET A 147 5.68 3.69 12.04
CA MET A 147 6.17 4.72 12.96
C MET A 147 6.83 5.98 12.34
N THR A 148 6.96 6.10 11.01
CA THR A 148 7.71 7.22 10.39
C THR A 148 6.88 8.38 9.86
N MET A 149 5.54 8.34 9.94
CA MET A 149 4.73 9.48 9.53
C MET A 149 3.71 9.81 10.61
N GLN A 150 3.93 10.93 11.29
CA GLN A 150 3.03 11.45 12.30
C GLN A 150 2.56 12.83 11.87
N LEU A 151 1.30 12.94 11.44
CA LEU A 151 0.56 14.21 11.39
C LEU A 151 -0.94 13.92 11.53
N ILE A 152 -1.47 14.23 12.71
CA ILE A 152 -2.88 14.15 13.08
C ILE A 152 -3.71 15.08 12.18
N MET A 153 -4.74 14.58 11.50
CA MET A 153 -5.82 15.44 11.02
C MET A 153 -7.17 14.74 10.87
N TRP A 154 -8.21 15.41 11.37
CA TRP A 154 -9.64 15.07 11.31
C TRP A 154 -10.30 15.38 9.95
N GLN A 155 -9.59 15.25 8.82
CA GLN A 155 -10.16 15.57 7.50
C GLN A 155 -10.78 14.32 6.86
N PRO A 156 -12.05 14.38 6.39
CA PRO A 156 -12.63 13.27 5.64
C PRO A 156 -11.82 13.00 4.36
N ILE A 157 -11.63 11.72 4.04
CA ILE A 157 -10.89 11.26 2.84
C ILE A 157 -11.39 11.98 1.58
N ALA A 158 -12.71 12.16 1.43
CA ALA A 158 -13.30 12.84 0.28
C ALA A 158 -12.84 14.30 0.13
N ILE A 159 -12.65 15.03 1.23
CA ILE A 159 -12.18 16.41 1.18
C ILE A 159 -10.68 16.43 0.85
N ALA A 160 -9.88 15.56 1.49
CA ALA A 160 -8.45 15.45 1.20
C ALA A 160 -8.17 15.10 -0.27
N VAL A 161 -8.86 14.08 -0.80
CA VAL A 161 -8.77 13.69 -2.22
C VAL A 161 -9.28 14.82 -3.12
N GLY A 162 -10.39 15.47 -2.78
CA GLY A 162 -10.93 16.59 -3.55
C GLY A 162 -9.99 17.78 -3.63
N ASP A 163 -9.43 18.20 -2.49
CA ASP A 163 -8.48 19.30 -2.41
C ASP A 163 -7.22 19.00 -3.21
N TRP A 164 -6.67 17.79 -3.09
CA TRP A 164 -5.56 17.35 -3.94
C TRP A 164 -5.95 17.32 -5.41
N TYR A 165 -7.11 16.77 -5.77
CA TYR A 165 -7.56 16.61 -7.16
C TYR A 165 -7.68 17.96 -7.87
N PHE A 166 -8.16 18.99 -7.17
CA PHE A 166 -8.32 20.36 -7.68
C PHE A 166 -7.15 21.31 -7.38
N ASP A 167 -6.01 20.84 -6.85
CA ASP A 167 -4.84 21.65 -6.42
C ASP A 167 -5.13 22.74 -5.39
N ARG A 168 -6.07 22.50 -4.48
CA ARG A 168 -6.34 23.45 -3.41
C ARG A 168 -5.26 23.41 -2.33
N THR A 169 -4.71 22.23 -2.04
CA THR A 169 -3.58 22.07 -1.12
C THR A 169 -2.77 20.81 -1.43
N ALA A 170 -1.50 20.79 -1.00
CA ALA A 170 -0.71 19.58 -0.92
C ALA A 170 -1.17 18.76 0.30
N VAL A 171 -1.45 17.48 0.10
CA VAL A 171 -1.98 16.60 1.14
C VAL A 171 -0.94 15.56 1.50
N LYS A 172 -0.50 15.55 2.76
CA LYS A 172 0.25 14.47 3.38
C LYS A 172 -0.33 14.26 4.78
N VAL A 173 -1.18 13.24 4.92
CA VAL A 173 -1.86 12.92 6.17
C VAL A 173 -1.52 11.48 6.52
N VAL A 174 -1.05 11.25 7.74
CA VAL A 174 -0.88 9.90 8.28
C VAL A 174 -1.43 9.86 9.67
N ASP A 175 -2.27 8.85 9.86
CA ASP A 175 -2.98 8.64 11.09
C ASP A 175 -2.04 8.20 12.23
N CYS A 176 -2.51 8.33 13.46
CA CYS A 176 -1.78 7.86 14.63
C CYS A 176 -1.84 6.33 14.76
N PRO A 177 -0.95 5.72 15.57
CA PRO A 177 -0.99 4.28 15.80
C PRO A 177 -2.32 3.83 16.44
N TYR A 178 -2.85 2.69 15.99
CA TYR A 178 -4.05 2.08 16.58
C TYR A 178 -3.87 1.87 18.09
N PRO A 179 -4.89 2.09 18.95
CA PRO A 179 -6.30 2.36 18.62
C PRO A 179 -6.69 3.85 18.77
N CYS A 180 -5.90 4.77 18.21
CA CYS A 180 -6.16 6.20 18.42
C CYS A 180 -7.35 6.76 17.62
N ASP A 181 -7.58 6.30 16.38
CA ASP A 181 -8.65 6.80 15.51
C ASP A 181 -9.98 6.12 15.86
N LYS A 182 -10.92 6.93 16.34
CA LYS A 182 -12.26 6.51 16.76
C LYS A 182 -13.28 6.52 15.61
N THR A 183 -12.89 7.01 14.44
CA THR A 183 -13.72 7.02 13.23
C THR A 183 -13.63 5.71 12.44
N CYS A 184 -12.56 4.93 12.67
CA CYS A 184 -12.42 3.59 12.11
C CYS A 184 -13.34 2.56 12.80
N HIS A 185 -13.82 1.59 12.01
CA HIS A 185 -14.50 0.41 12.51
C HIS A 185 -13.54 -0.78 12.51
N ASN A 186 -13.55 -1.58 13.57
CA ASN A 186 -12.81 -2.84 13.58
C ASN A 186 -13.46 -3.79 12.56
N LEU A 187 -12.68 -4.22 11.57
CA LEU A 187 -13.08 -5.28 10.67
C LEU A 187 -13.13 -6.59 11.48
N VAL A 188 -14.22 -7.33 11.33
CA VAL A 188 -14.41 -8.66 11.93
C VAL A 188 -14.59 -9.63 10.79
N PHE A 189 -13.48 -10.26 10.40
CA PHE A 189 -13.48 -11.30 9.39
C PHE A 189 -13.96 -12.62 10.02
N ARG A 190 -14.73 -13.39 9.25
CA ARG A 190 -15.27 -14.70 9.66
C ARG A 190 -14.43 -15.83 9.08
#